data_AF-A0A7V3J0V8-F1
#
_entry.id   AF-A0A7V3J0V8-F1
#
_cell.length_a   1.000
_cell.length_b   1.000
_cell.length_c   1.000
_cell.angle_alpha   90.00
_cell.angle_beta   90.00
_cell.angle_gamma   90.00
#
_symmetry.space_group_name_H-M   'P 1'
#
loop_
_entity.id
_entity.type
_entity.pdbx_description
1 polymer ?
#
loop_
_entity_poly.entity_id
_entity_poly.type
_entity_poly.pdbx_seq_one_letter_code
_entity_poly.pdbx_strand_id
1 'polypeptide(L)'
;MSLDVPNDAPRHRFMRYVRPPADRTSAQREAGPLFPLRPSTRKLRVAVDVQTLGEPTLELLRVLARDEEVEPLLLVQNDESEPTRWMQALGCRRWYQFTFTTVTETPKFMDSSTVGVSGYEDGRRTLATSGHFFSVYAHLDEVARSEYSDDSGITLADRHRAAALASASGAIGADVIVTAAPTAGRDDAADNDLVVSVTPSQLVPLFGHYLRMTGNPVLTTTKGQLVGGGSFVRTYNATSVADLYLAGIDASVPHLTAIRLMATAGADRDLVESMVAIGLRLSRAAGAVDHLLAALSNGTSSEMHRSDMSETAAEALDRMLLYLCAAMDRYARVTRTLFDTSLNPDKQRGSLTSVDELRSVIGKFEPTDSSELESLSSYAWVIGQLRNRIHAIPLDTQHQLSRSYGSSTTVAITLNGLEEFEPAVTPLNQDQLDRLGVWKAQSSNPFQPSTYVADIATLATTLFMETLRYLEEFSHFIIRNKTLARVTTQKHPVLGCLADDPRPMPAALPNELLYREMLGWADFG
;
A
#
# COMPACT_ATOMS: atom_id res chain seq x y z
N MET A 1 5.24 -7.94 29.29
CA MET A 1 5.47 -8.74 28.08
C MET A 1 6.62 -8.08 27.35
N SER A 2 7.69 -8.79 26.98
CA SER A 2 8.79 -8.18 26.22
C SER A 2 8.48 -8.31 24.74
N LEU A 3 8.42 -7.20 24.01
CA LEU A 3 8.34 -7.26 22.54
C LEU A 3 9.70 -7.67 21.98
N ASP A 4 9.67 -8.46 20.92
CA ASP A 4 10.85 -8.92 20.20
C ASP A 4 10.93 -8.20 18.86
N VAL A 5 12.12 -7.67 18.55
CA VAL A 5 12.38 -6.99 17.27
C VAL A 5 13.23 -7.94 16.42
N PRO A 6 12.74 -8.36 15.24
CA PRO A 6 13.46 -9.31 14.41
C PRO A 6 14.81 -8.75 13.96
N ASN A 7 15.80 -9.62 13.86
CA ASN A 7 17.09 -9.29 13.26
C ASN A 7 16.99 -9.43 11.74
N ASP A 8 17.80 -8.66 11.01
CA ASP A 8 18.11 -8.82 9.59
C ASP A 8 17.00 -8.45 8.59
N ALA A 9 15.74 -8.75 8.89
CA ALA A 9 14.59 -8.39 8.06
C ALA A 9 13.33 -8.20 8.93
N PRO A 10 12.39 -7.33 8.51
CA PRO A 10 11.10 -7.21 9.18
C PRO A 10 10.23 -8.44 8.92
N ARG A 11 9.33 -8.75 9.86
CA ARG A 11 8.36 -9.85 9.74
C ARG A 11 7.21 -9.57 8.77
N HIS A 12 6.99 -8.31 8.45
CA HIS A 12 5.98 -7.85 7.51
C HIS A 12 6.53 -6.69 6.67
N ARG A 13 6.32 -6.73 5.35
CA ARG A 13 6.58 -5.58 4.46
C ARG A 13 5.43 -5.34 3.51
N PHE A 14 5.15 -4.06 3.28
CA PHE A 14 4.24 -3.65 2.23
C PHE A 14 4.90 -3.86 0.86
N MET A 15 4.36 -4.80 0.08
CA MET A 15 4.92 -5.15 -1.23
C MET A 15 4.29 -4.42 -2.41
N ARG A 16 3.08 -3.87 -2.26
CA ARG A 16 2.22 -3.44 -3.38
C ARG A 16 2.55 -2.04 -3.89
N TYR A 17 3.75 -1.90 -4.46
CA TYR A 17 4.16 -0.76 -5.28
C TYR A 17 5.27 -1.17 -6.24
N VAL A 18 5.44 -0.43 -7.33
CA VAL A 18 6.45 -0.75 -8.35
C VAL A 18 7.84 -0.62 -7.75
N ARG A 19 8.70 -1.64 -7.95
CA ARG A 19 10.07 -1.61 -7.46
C ARG A 19 10.98 -0.84 -8.41
N PRO A 20 12.01 -0.16 -7.88
CA PRO A 20 13.09 0.38 -8.70
C PRO A 20 13.68 -0.71 -9.62
N PRO A 21 13.83 -0.46 -10.92
CA PRO A 21 14.45 -1.44 -11.80
C PRO A 21 15.91 -1.68 -11.39
N ALA A 22 16.29 -2.95 -11.22
CA ALA A 22 17.68 -3.37 -11.06
C ALA A 22 18.41 -3.25 -12.41
N ASP A 23 19.58 -2.59 -12.41
CA ASP A 23 20.51 -2.38 -13.54
C ASP A 23 19.86 -2.11 -14.92
N ARG A 24 19.96 -0.86 -15.38
CA ARG A 24 19.38 -0.43 -16.66
C ARG A 24 20.00 -1.17 -17.86
N THR A 25 19.37 -2.27 -18.27
CA THR A 25 19.60 -2.93 -19.56
C THR A 25 19.23 -1.99 -20.72
N SER A 26 19.64 -2.30 -21.95
CA SER A 26 19.31 -1.47 -23.13
C SER A 26 17.80 -1.21 -23.26
N ALA A 27 16.96 -2.21 -23.01
CA ALA A 27 15.50 -2.09 -23.03
C ALA A 27 14.96 -1.18 -21.91
N GLN A 28 15.51 -1.24 -20.70
CA GLN A 28 15.10 -0.37 -19.59
C GLN A 28 15.61 1.07 -19.72
N ARG A 29 16.77 1.28 -20.36
CA ARG A 29 17.31 2.62 -20.61
C ARG A 29 16.39 3.46 -21.49
N GLU A 30 15.64 2.84 -22.40
CA GLU A 30 14.69 3.53 -23.27
C GLU A 30 13.40 3.94 -22.53
N ALA A 31 12.97 3.17 -21.53
CA ALA A 31 11.72 3.45 -20.81
C ALA A 31 11.85 4.60 -19.79
N GLY A 32 12.95 4.67 -19.05
CA GLY A 32 13.08 5.67 -17.97
C GLY A 32 12.22 5.37 -16.72
N PRO A 33 12.28 6.20 -15.67
CA PRO A 33 11.51 6.01 -14.44
C PRO A 33 10.00 6.04 -14.71
N LEU A 34 9.23 5.25 -13.95
CA LEU A 34 7.77 5.24 -14.05
C LEU A 34 7.14 6.54 -13.52
N PHE A 35 7.69 7.09 -12.42
CA PHE A 35 7.23 8.32 -11.78
C PHE A 35 8.37 9.35 -11.67
N PRO A 36 8.86 9.91 -12.79
CA PRO A 36 9.97 10.85 -12.76
C PRO A 36 9.66 12.07 -11.89
N LEU A 37 10.70 12.59 -11.22
CA LEU A 37 10.61 13.86 -10.46
C LEU A 37 10.29 15.08 -11.34
N ARG A 38 10.39 14.94 -12.67
CA ARG A 38 9.99 15.96 -13.65
C ARG A 38 8.79 15.45 -14.44
N PRO A 39 7.90 16.33 -14.93
CA PRO A 39 6.71 15.91 -15.66
C PRO A 39 7.05 15.08 -16.90
N SER A 40 6.87 13.77 -16.82
CA SER A 40 6.70 12.88 -17.97
C SER A 40 5.92 11.66 -17.55
N THR A 41 5.18 11.08 -18.49
CA THR A 41 4.36 9.89 -18.27
C THR A 41 4.73 8.85 -19.31
N ARG A 42 4.85 7.59 -18.88
CA ARG A 42 4.99 6.44 -19.75
C ARG A 42 4.02 5.36 -19.31
N LYS A 43 3.71 4.42 -20.20
CA LYS A 43 2.86 3.27 -19.87
C LYS A 43 3.47 2.43 -18.76
N LEU A 44 2.60 1.90 -17.91
CA LEU A 44 2.92 0.83 -16.97
C LEU A 44 3.15 -0.47 -17.77
N ARG A 45 4.31 -1.09 -17.63
CA ARG A 45 4.67 -2.32 -18.34
C ARG A 45 4.37 -3.51 -17.45
N VAL A 46 3.34 -4.28 -17.77
CA VAL A 46 2.82 -5.38 -16.93
C VAL A 46 3.20 -6.72 -17.54
N ALA A 47 4.12 -7.44 -16.90
CA ALA A 47 4.43 -8.82 -17.21
C ALA A 47 3.29 -9.74 -16.79
N VAL A 48 2.75 -10.53 -17.73
CA VAL A 48 1.64 -11.46 -17.47
C VAL A 48 2.18 -12.87 -17.49
N ASP A 49 2.18 -13.54 -16.34
CA ASP A 49 2.52 -14.96 -16.21
C ASP A 49 1.37 -15.81 -16.74
N VAL A 50 1.35 -16.03 -18.06
CA VAL A 50 0.25 -16.71 -18.76
C VAL A 50 0.05 -18.13 -18.23
N GLN A 51 1.14 -18.78 -17.83
CA GLN A 51 1.10 -20.16 -17.35
C GLN A 51 0.26 -20.32 -16.08
N THR A 52 0.41 -19.42 -15.11
CA THR A 52 -0.33 -19.52 -13.84
C THR A 52 -1.73 -18.93 -13.93
N LEU A 53 -1.93 -17.92 -14.78
CA LEU A 53 -3.22 -17.27 -14.95
C LEU A 53 -4.16 -18.04 -15.89
N GLY A 54 -3.62 -18.86 -16.78
CA GLY A 54 -4.37 -19.59 -17.79
C GLY A 54 -4.97 -18.67 -18.84
N GLU A 55 -6.22 -18.22 -18.62
CA GLU A 55 -7.02 -17.45 -19.59
C GLU A 55 -7.27 -16.00 -19.14
N PRO A 56 -7.47 -15.06 -20.09
CA PRO A 56 -7.84 -13.69 -19.75
C PRO A 56 -9.17 -13.61 -18.99
N THR A 57 -9.15 -12.99 -17.80
CA THR A 57 -10.36 -12.74 -17.01
C THR A 57 -10.86 -11.31 -17.19
N LEU A 58 -12.14 -11.06 -16.90
CA LEU A 58 -12.70 -9.71 -16.94
C LEU A 58 -11.99 -8.76 -15.98
N GLU A 59 -11.58 -9.25 -14.81
CA GLU A 59 -10.81 -8.49 -13.83
C GLU A 59 -9.49 -8.00 -14.42
N LEU A 60 -8.70 -8.90 -15.03
CA LEU A 60 -7.43 -8.54 -15.64
C LEU A 60 -7.61 -7.62 -16.85
N LEU A 61 -8.61 -7.87 -17.68
CA LEU A 61 -8.88 -7.04 -18.85
C LEU A 61 -9.33 -5.61 -18.50
N ARG A 62 -9.91 -5.37 -17.30
CA ARG A 62 -10.21 -4.00 -16.83
C ARG A 62 -8.96 -3.12 -16.74
N VAL A 63 -7.80 -3.73 -16.49
CA VAL A 63 -6.50 -3.06 -16.40
C VAL A 63 -5.73 -3.22 -17.71
N LEU A 64 -5.49 -4.46 -18.15
CA LEU A 64 -4.57 -4.76 -19.25
C LEU A 64 -5.06 -4.28 -20.63
N ALA A 65 -6.37 -4.12 -20.84
CA ALA A 65 -6.92 -3.64 -22.12
C ALA A 65 -6.90 -2.10 -22.27
N ARG A 66 -6.29 -1.40 -21.30
CA ARG A 66 -6.10 0.05 -21.30
C ARG A 66 -4.82 0.43 -22.02
N ASP A 67 -4.87 0.34 -23.33
CA ASP A 67 -3.74 0.48 -24.25
C ASP A 67 -3.03 1.83 -24.20
N GLU A 68 -3.67 2.90 -23.73
CA GLU A 68 -3.03 4.20 -23.52
C GLU A 68 -2.16 4.22 -22.25
N GLU A 69 -2.54 3.46 -21.23
CA GLU A 69 -1.91 3.46 -19.90
C GLU A 69 -1.02 2.24 -19.63
N VAL A 70 -1.29 1.11 -20.26
CA VAL A 70 -0.67 -0.19 -19.98
C VAL A 70 -0.05 -0.79 -21.23
N GLU A 71 1.16 -1.31 -21.09
CA GLU A 71 1.81 -2.18 -22.06
C GLU A 71 1.87 -3.60 -21.47
N PRO A 72 1.01 -4.54 -21.93
CA PRO A 72 1.06 -5.92 -21.48
C PRO A 72 2.24 -6.67 -22.13
N LEU A 73 3.03 -7.37 -21.32
CA LEU A 73 4.16 -8.21 -21.73
C LEU A 73 3.81 -9.66 -21.41
N LEU A 74 3.29 -10.40 -22.39
CA LEU A 74 2.88 -11.79 -22.20
C LEU A 74 4.11 -12.70 -22.05
N LEU A 75 4.23 -13.42 -20.94
CA LEU A 75 5.31 -14.36 -20.66
C LEU A 75 4.79 -15.79 -20.62
N VAL A 76 5.47 -16.68 -21.33
CA VAL A 76 5.29 -18.14 -21.26
C VAL A 76 6.59 -18.81 -20.85
N GLN A 77 6.49 -19.96 -20.18
CA GLN A 77 7.65 -20.69 -19.66
C GLN A 77 8.03 -21.84 -20.59
N ASN A 78 9.32 -21.99 -20.90
CA ASN A 78 9.87 -23.07 -21.73
C ASN A 78 9.12 -23.20 -23.06
N ASP A 79 8.97 -24.42 -23.59
CA ASP A 79 8.42 -24.69 -24.93
C ASP A 79 6.88 -24.58 -25.01
N GLU A 80 6.27 -23.80 -24.12
CA GLU A 80 4.85 -23.48 -24.21
C GLU A 80 4.52 -22.73 -25.51
N SER A 81 3.36 -23.04 -26.08
CA SER A 81 2.88 -22.44 -27.32
C SER A 81 2.59 -20.95 -27.17
N GLU A 82 2.63 -20.23 -28.29
CA GLU A 82 2.21 -18.83 -28.38
C GLU A 82 0.85 -18.60 -27.68
N PRO A 83 0.73 -17.60 -26.80
CA PRO A 83 -0.47 -17.37 -25.99
C PRO A 83 -1.59 -16.68 -26.79
N THR A 84 -2.10 -17.34 -27.83
CA THR A 84 -2.99 -16.75 -28.85
C THR A 84 -4.26 -16.13 -28.25
N ARG A 85 -4.86 -16.74 -27.22
CA ARG A 85 -6.09 -16.21 -26.58
C ARG A 85 -5.83 -14.88 -25.87
N TRP A 86 -4.71 -14.75 -25.17
CA TRP A 86 -4.26 -13.49 -24.57
C TRP A 86 -3.95 -12.44 -25.62
N MET A 87 -3.25 -12.83 -26.68
CA MET A 87 -2.93 -11.93 -27.79
C MET A 87 -4.17 -11.38 -28.47
N GLN A 88 -5.17 -12.23 -28.71
CA GLN A 88 -6.45 -11.82 -29.27
C GLN A 88 -7.22 -10.89 -28.33
N ALA A 89 -7.26 -11.20 -27.03
CA ALA A 89 -8.00 -10.41 -26.05
C ALA A 89 -7.41 -9.02 -25.84
N LEU A 90 -6.09 -8.88 -25.89
CA LEU A 90 -5.37 -7.62 -25.67
C LEU A 90 -5.00 -6.90 -26.98
N GLY A 91 -5.20 -7.54 -28.13
CA GLY A 91 -4.74 -7.03 -29.42
C GLY A 91 -3.21 -6.89 -29.51
N CYS A 92 -2.46 -7.64 -28.70
CA CYS A 92 -1.00 -7.56 -28.70
C CYS A 92 -0.40 -8.52 -29.72
N ARG A 93 0.72 -8.09 -30.33
CA ARG A 93 1.45 -8.84 -31.37
C ARG A 93 2.73 -9.47 -30.85
N ARG A 94 3.13 -9.08 -29.64
CA ARG A 94 4.39 -9.45 -29.00
C ARG A 94 4.14 -10.34 -27.80
N TRP A 95 5.00 -11.33 -27.63
CA TRP A 95 5.07 -12.18 -26.45
C TRP A 95 6.51 -12.63 -26.21
N TYR A 96 6.76 -13.15 -25.02
CA TYR A 96 8.10 -13.49 -24.53
C TYR A 96 8.10 -14.90 -23.97
N GLN A 97 9.17 -15.62 -24.24
CA GLN A 97 9.44 -16.96 -23.73
C GLN A 97 10.63 -16.87 -22.79
N PHE A 98 10.50 -17.37 -21.56
CA PHE A 98 11.63 -17.52 -20.65
C PHE A 98 11.94 -19.00 -20.40
N THR A 99 13.21 -19.36 -20.34
CA THR A 99 13.66 -20.75 -20.19
C THR A 99 14.15 -21.00 -18.77
N PHE A 100 13.42 -21.83 -18.02
CA PHE A 100 13.77 -22.25 -16.67
C PHE A 100 13.05 -23.56 -16.30
N THR A 101 13.76 -24.52 -15.73
CA THR A 101 13.18 -25.78 -15.20
C THR A 101 13.53 -25.94 -13.73
N THR A 102 14.82 -26.11 -13.44
CA THR A 102 15.36 -26.24 -12.09
C THR A 102 16.69 -25.49 -11.99
N VAL A 103 17.10 -25.14 -10.76
CA VAL A 103 18.41 -24.52 -10.51
C VAL A 103 19.57 -25.41 -10.96
N THR A 104 19.41 -26.73 -10.87
CA THR A 104 20.45 -27.70 -11.25
C THR A 104 20.68 -27.75 -12.76
N GLU A 105 19.60 -27.62 -13.54
CA GLU A 105 19.64 -27.71 -15.01
C GLU A 105 19.89 -26.35 -15.68
N THR A 106 19.66 -25.25 -14.95
CA THR A 106 19.80 -23.90 -15.48
C THR A 106 21.28 -23.53 -15.65
N PRO A 107 21.69 -22.95 -16.80
CA PRO A 107 23.05 -22.48 -17.01
C PRO A 107 23.48 -21.49 -15.93
N LYS A 108 24.74 -21.55 -15.53
CA LYS A 108 25.31 -20.64 -14.53
C LYS A 108 26.25 -19.61 -15.15
N PHE A 109 26.21 -18.40 -14.62
CA PHE A 109 27.21 -17.37 -14.85
C PHE A 109 27.79 -16.96 -13.50
N MET A 110 29.04 -17.37 -13.25
CA MET A 110 29.63 -17.35 -11.90
C MET A 110 28.69 -18.06 -10.90
N ASP A 111 28.33 -17.40 -9.80
CA ASP A 111 27.43 -17.94 -8.77
C ASP A 111 25.94 -17.72 -9.07
N SER A 112 25.60 -17.04 -10.18
CA SER A 112 24.22 -16.76 -10.57
C SER A 112 23.66 -17.80 -11.56
N SER A 113 22.37 -18.08 -11.46
CA SER A 113 21.60 -18.82 -12.47
C SER A 113 21.17 -17.88 -13.58
N THR A 114 21.26 -18.32 -14.83
CA THR A 114 20.96 -17.53 -16.03
C THR A 114 19.64 -17.97 -16.65
N VAL A 115 18.71 -17.03 -16.78
CA VAL A 115 17.40 -17.25 -17.41
C VAL A 115 17.41 -16.65 -18.80
N GLY A 116 17.36 -17.49 -19.82
CA GLY A 116 17.27 -17.04 -21.21
C GLY A 116 15.87 -16.49 -21.50
N VAL A 117 15.79 -15.38 -22.23
CA VAL A 117 14.52 -14.78 -22.66
C VAL A 117 14.55 -14.51 -24.17
N SER A 118 13.52 -14.96 -24.87
CA SER A 118 13.31 -14.72 -26.30
C SER A 118 12.00 -13.96 -26.50
N GLY A 119 12.04 -12.88 -27.28
CA GLY A 119 10.83 -12.14 -27.66
C GLY A 119 10.43 -12.45 -29.09
N TYR A 120 9.13 -12.55 -29.33
CA TYR A 120 8.54 -12.87 -30.61
C TYR A 120 7.54 -11.78 -31.01
N GLU A 121 7.50 -11.45 -32.30
CA GLU A 121 6.51 -10.56 -32.91
C GLU A 121 6.06 -11.18 -34.24
N ASP A 122 4.76 -11.43 -34.39
CA ASP A 122 4.18 -12.08 -35.57
C ASP A 122 4.90 -13.39 -35.97
N GLY A 123 5.23 -14.22 -34.97
CA GLY A 123 5.95 -15.49 -35.16
C GLY A 123 7.45 -15.36 -35.47
N ARG A 124 8.01 -14.15 -35.56
CA ARG A 124 9.45 -13.92 -35.74
C ARG A 124 10.12 -13.56 -34.43
N ARG A 125 11.27 -14.17 -34.15
CA ARG A 125 12.09 -13.79 -32.99
C ARG A 125 12.70 -12.40 -33.22
N THR A 126 12.37 -11.45 -32.34
CA THR A 126 12.84 -10.05 -32.39
C THR A 126 13.78 -9.68 -31.24
N LEU A 127 13.80 -10.49 -30.18
CA LEU A 127 14.63 -10.26 -29.00
C LEU A 127 15.31 -11.56 -28.54
N ALA A 128 16.55 -11.43 -28.08
CA ALA A 128 17.27 -12.44 -27.32
C ALA A 128 18.03 -11.73 -26.20
N THR A 129 17.70 -12.02 -24.95
CA THR A 129 18.34 -11.46 -23.75
C THR A 129 18.40 -12.51 -22.65
N SER A 130 18.99 -12.17 -21.51
CA SER A 130 18.98 -13.02 -20.33
C SER A 130 18.84 -12.19 -19.06
N GLY A 131 18.19 -12.77 -18.05
CA GLY A 131 18.21 -12.31 -16.67
C GLY A 131 19.09 -13.23 -15.82
N HIS A 132 19.47 -12.74 -14.64
CA HIS A 132 20.27 -13.50 -13.68
C HIS A 132 19.65 -13.43 -12.28
N PHE A 133 19.73 -14.51 -11.51
CA PHE A 133 19.40 -14.52 -10.08
C PHE A 133 20.35 -15.42 -9.30
N PHE A 134 20.52 -15.14 -8.00
CA PHE A 134 21.26 -15.99 -7.09
C PHE A 134 20.29 -16.96 -6.41
N SER A 135 20.33 -18.24 -6.79
CA SER A 135 19.43 -19.26 -6.24
C SER A 135 19.57 -19.43 -4.72
N VAL A 136 20.75 -19.10 -4.16
CA VAL A 136 21.00 -19.16 -2.71
C VAL A 136 20.06 -18.22 -1.93
N TYR A 137 19.62 -17.11 -2.51
CA TYR A 137 18.71 -16.18 -1.83
C TYR A 137 17.36 -16.82 -1.52
N ALA A 138 16.83 -17.66 -2.43
CA ALA A 138 15.59 -18.40 -2.19
C ALA A 138 15.70 -19.38 -1.00
N HIS A 139 16.89 -19.97 -0.80
CA HIS A 139 17.14 -20.84 0.35
C HIS A 139 17.29 -20.05 1.65
N LEU A 140 17.99 -18.90 1.61
CA LEU A 140 18.12 -18.02 2.76
C LEU A 140 16.78 -17.43 3.19
N ASP A 141 15.90 -17.11 2.24
CA ASP A 141 14.50 -16.73 2.50
C ASP A 141 13.71 -17.81 3.23
N GLU A 142 13.80 -19.06 2.75
CA GLU A 142 13.13 -20.21 3.37
C GLU A 142 13.61 -20.41 4.82
N VAL A 143 14.92 -20.36 5.04
CA VAL A 143 15.51 -20.47 6.38
C VAL A 143 15.08 -19.32 7.28
N ALA A 144 15.19 -18.07 6.81
CA ALA A 144 14.79 -16.89 7.58
C ALA A 144 13.31 -16.93 7.97
N ARG A 145 12.43 -17.44 7.09
CA ARG A 145 11.00 -17.55 7.40
C ARG A 145 10.70 -18.65 8.41
N SER A 146 11.42 -19.77 8.35
CA SER A 146 11.22 -20.91 9.26
C SER A 146 11.46 -20.57 10.73
N GLU A 147 12.19 -19.50 11.04
CA GLU A 147 12.39 -19.01 12.41
C GLU A 147 11.12 -18.42 13.04
N TYR A 148 10.13 -18.04 12.23
CA TYR A 148 8.95 -17.29 12.69
C TYR A 148 7.61 -17.94 12.31
N SER A 149 7.62 -18.99 11.49
CA SER A 149 6.40 -19.69 11.05
C SER A 149 6.70 -21.12 10.62
N ASP A 150 5.93 -22.08 11.16
CA ASP A 150 6.09 -23.52 10.88
C ASP A 150 5.54 -23.95 9.51
N ASP A 151 4.72 -23.13 8.85
CA ASP A 151 4.20 -23.40 7.51
C ASP A 151 4.12 -22.09 6.69
N SER A 152 5.08 -21.92 5.77
CA SER A 152 5.07 -20.76 4.88
C SER A 152 4.06 -20.91 3.73
N GLY A 153 3.53 -22.11 3.46
CA GLY A 153 2.65 -22.38 2.32
C GLY A 153 3.32 -22.23 0.95
N ILE A 154 4.65 -22.06 0.89
CA ILE A 154 5.43 -21.96 -0.34
C ILE A 154 6.66 -22.86 -0.30
N THR A 155 6.95 -23.52 -1.41
CA THR A 155 8.10 -24.42 -1.53
C THR A 155 9.34 -23.69 -2.05
N LEU A 156 10.53 -24.25 -1.82
CA LEU A 156 11.76 -23.75 -2.43
C LEU A 156 11.69 -23.73 -3.98
N ALA A 157 10.95 -24.68 -4.59
CA ALA A 157 10.74 -24.68 -6.03
C ALA A 157 9.90 -23.48 -6.50
N ASP A 158 8.88 -23.08 -5.73
CA ASP A 158 8.09 -21.89 -6.01
C ASP A 158 8.96 -20.63 -5.97
N ARG A 159 9.82 -20.51 -4.95
CA ARG A 159 10.78 -19.41 -4.80
C ARG A 159 11.76 -19.34 -5.96
N HIS A 160 12.29 -20.49 -6.40
CA HIS A 160 13.18 -20.53 -7.55
C HIS A 160 12.51 -20.13 -8.87
N ARG A 161 11.26 -20.58 -9.10
CA ARG A 161 10.49 -20.16 -10.28
C ARG A 161 10.20 -18.67 -10.24
N ALA A 162 9.82 -18.14 -9.08
CA ALA A 162 9.54 -16.72 -8.88
C ALA A 162 10.79 -15.87 -9.16
N ALA A 163 11.95 -16.27 -8.63
CA ALA A 163 13.23 -15.64 -8.95
C ALA A 163 13.56 -15.68 -10.46
N ALA A 164 13.32 -16.81 -11.13
CA ALA A 164 13.55 -16.90 -12.56
C ALA A 164 12.62 -15.98 -13.37
N LEU A 165 11.33 -15.93 -12.99
CA LEU A 165 10.32 -15.08 -13.61
C LEU A 165 10.62 -13.58 -13.38
N ALA A 166 11.02 -13.19 -12.17
CA ALA A 166 11.41 -11.83 -11.83
C ALA A 166 12.63 -11.37 -12.63
N SER A 167 13.66 -12.22 -12.75
CA SER A 167 14.84 -11.94 -13.57
C SER A 167 14.51 -11.83 -15.06
N ALA A 168 13.66 -12.71 -15.59
CA ALA A 168 13.22 -12.64 -16.97
C ALA A 168 12.42 -11.35 -17.26
N SER A 169 11.49 -11.02 -16.37
CA SER A 169 10.65 -9.82 -16.45
C SER A 169 11.47 -8.54 -16.34
N GLY A 170 12.44 -8.52 -15.42
CA GLY A 170 13.41 -7.43 -15.30
C GLY A 170 14.23 -7.25 -16.57
N ALA A 171 14.70 -8.34 -17.19
CA ALA A 171 15.50 -8.29 -18.42
C ALA A 171 14.75 -7.68 -19.62
N ILE A 172 13.43 -7.82 -19.68
CA ILE A 172 12.57 -7.18 -20.70
C ILE A 172 12.01 -5.82 -20.27
N GLY A 173 12.30 -5.41 -19.03
CA GLY A 173 11.95 -4.12 -18.44
C GLY A 173 10.49 -3.99 -18.00
N ALA A 174 9.89 -5.06 -17.49
CA ALA A 174 8.59 -4.99 -16.83
C ALA A 174 8.68 -4.19 -15.52
N ASP A 175 7.60 -3.48 -15.17
CA ASP A 175 7.47 -2.74 -13.90
C ASP A 175 6.84 -3.61 -12.80
N VAL A 176 5.96 -4.53 -13.19
CA VAL A 176 5.19 -5.40 -12.31
C VAL A 176 4.89 -6.71 -13.03
N ILE A 177 4.84 -7.80 -12.26
CA ILE A 177 4.38 -9.11 -12.72
C ILE A 177 2.99 -9.37 -12.15
N VAL A 178 2.05 -9.81 -12.98
CA VAL A 178 0.78 -10.38 -12.51
C VAL A 178 0.81 -11.89 -12.68
N THR A 179 0.55 -12.62 -11.60
CA THR A 179 0.66 -14.08 -11.52
C THR A 179 -0.29 -14.65 -10.47
N ALA A 180 -0.69 -15.92 -10.65
CA ALA A 180 -1.41 -16.68 -9.62
C ALA A 180 -0.47 -17.58 -8.80
N ALA A 181 0.85 -17.45 -8.96
CA ALA A 181 1.84 -18.17 -8.17
C ALA A 181 1.71 -17.83 -6.68
N PRO A 182 1.97 -18.80 -5.77
CA PRO A 182 1.80 -18.59 -4.34
C PRO A 182 2.83 -17.62 -3.73
N THR A 183 3.85 -17.20 -4.48
CA THR A 183 4.83 -16.18 -4.11
C THR A 183 4.37 -14.74 -4.37
N ALA A 184 3.23 -14.53 -5.05
CA ALA A 184 2.72 -13.20 -5.39
C ALA A 184 2.43 -12.37 -4.14
N GLY A 185 2.93 -11.13 -4.11
CA GLY A 185 2.69 -10.16 -3.04
C GLY A 185 3.38 -10.48 -1.72
N ARG A 186 4.27 -11.49 -1.69
CA ARG A 186 4.94 -11.93 -0.47
C ARG A 186 6.24 -11.18 -0.20
N ASP A 187 6.44 -10.77 1.04
CA ASP A 187 7.65 -10.12 1.54
C ASP A 187 8.77 -11.10 1.88
N ASP A 188 8.41 -12.34 2.20
CA ASP A 188 9.35 -13.42 2.44
C ASP A 188 9.95 -14.02 1.16
N ALA A 189 9.68 -13.45 -0.03
CA ALA A 189 10.26 -13.85 -1.32
C ALA A 189 11.08 -12.70 -1.94
N ALA A 190 12.41 -12.80 -1.91
CA ALA A 190 13.33 -11.72 -2.30
C ALA A 190 13.22 -11.28 -3.77
N ASP A 191 12.68 -12.14 -4.65
CA ASP A 191 12.46 -11.79 -6.06
C ASP A 191 11.42 -10.68 -6.25
N ASN A 192 10.49 -10.52 -5.30
CA ASN A 192 9.55 -9.39 -5.27
C ASN A 192 10.22 -8.05 -4.93
N ASP A 193 11.50 -8.04 -4.53
CA ASP A 193 12.32 -6.83 -4.42
C ASP A 193 12.90 -6.41 -5.79
N LEU A 194 12.99 -7.32 -6.77
CA LEU A 194 13.50 -7.04 -8.13
C LEU A 194 12.41 -6.48 -9.05
N VAL A 195 11.34 -7.26 -9.23
CA VAL A 195 10.12 -6.86 -9.92
C VAL A 195 8.98 -7.40 -9.08
N VAL A 196 8.13 -6.52 -8.57
CA VAL A 196 7.03 -6.94 -7.69
C VAL A 196 6.10 -7.87 -8.46
N SER A 197 5.82 -9.04 -7.88
CA SER A 197 4.75 -9.92 -8.34
C SER A 197 3.49 -9.65 -7.53
N VAL A 198 2.35 -9.53 -8.19
CA VAL A 198 1.04 -9.29 -7.57
C VAL A 198 -0.01 -10.25 -8.10
N THR A 199 -1.03 -10.52 -7.31
CA THR A 199 -2.22 -11.24 -7.77
C THR A 199 -3.07 -10.34 -8.70
N PRO A 200 -4.01 -10.92 -9.47
CA PRO A 200 -4.98 -10.13 -10.25
C PRO A 200 -5.71 -9.06 -9.43
N SER A 201 -6.14 -9.40 -8.21
CA SER A 201 -6.83 -8.46 -7.31
C SER A 201 -5.92 -7.35 -6.81
N GLN A 202 -4.64 -7.65 -6.57
CA GLN A 202 -3.64 -6.66 -6.14
C GLN A 202 -3.17 -5.75 -7.29
N LEU A 203 -3.32 -6.18 -8.55
CA LEU A 203 -2.99 -5.35 -9.73
C LEU A 203 -3.90 -4.12 -9.83
N VAL A 204 -5.18 -4.23 -9.45
CA VAL A 204 -6.17 -3.14 -9.54
C VAL A 204 -5.75 -1.91 -8.71
N PRO A 205 -5.46 -2.02 -7.39
CA PRO A 205 -5.00 -0.87 -6.60
C PRO A 205 -3.60 -0.38 -6.99
N LEU A 206 -2.70 -1.24 -7.47
CA LEU A 206 -1.40 -0.81 -8.02
C LEU A 206 -1.59 0.04 -9.28
N PHE A 207 -2.50 -0.37 -10.17
CA PHE A 207 -2.85 0.41 -11.34
C PHE A 207 -3.57 1.71 -10.96
N GLY A 208 -4.45 1.67 -9.95
CA GLY A 208 -5.06 2.88 -9.41
C GLY A 208 -4.04 3.87 -8.86
N HIS A 209 -3.01 3.39 -8.18
CA HIS A 209 -1.88 4.22 -7.76
C HIS A 209 -1.18 4.87 -8.96
N TYR A 210 -0.88 4.10 -10.01
CA TYR A 210 -0.32 4.63 -11.26
C TYR A 210 -1.21 5.73 -11.87
N LEU A 211 -2.53 5.54 -11.93
CA LEU A 211 -3.45 6.54 -12.46
C LEU A 211 -3.43 7.84 -11.64
N ARG A 212 -3.45 7.74 -10.30
CA ARG A 212 -3.40 8.92 -9.43
C ARG A 212 -2.11 9.70 -9.59
N MET A 213 -0.98 9.00 -9.66
CA MET A 213 0.34 9.61 -9.84
C MET A 213 0.56 10.21 -11.23
N THR A 214 -0.15 9.73 -12.24
CA THR A 214 -0.14 10.29 -13.60
C THR A 214 -1.24 11.33 -13.85
N GLY A 215 -2.04 11.67 -12.82
CA GLY A 215 -3.10 12.67 -12.91
C GLY A 215 -4.34 12.21 -13.69
N ASN A 216 -4.53 10.91 -13.87
CA ASN A 216 -5.63 10.32 -14.63
C ASN A 216 -6.80 9.95 -13.69
N PRO A 217 -7.97 10.61 -13.80
CA PRO A 217 -9.13 10.34 -12.93
C PRO A 217 -10.05 9.23 -13.47
N VAL A 218 -9.66 8.52 -14.53
CA VAL A 218 -10.51 7.50 -15.18
C VAL A 218 -10.40 6.15 -14.48
N LEU A 219 -11.47 5.72 -13.82
CA LEU A 219 -11.50 4.53 -12.97
C LEU A 219 -11.77 3.26 -13.77
N THR A 220 -12.75 3.29 -14.67
CA THR A 220 -13.03 2.15 -15.55
C THR A 220 -13.39 2.60 -16.95
N THR A 221 -12.98 1.79 -17.92
CA THR A 221 -13.29 1.93 -19.33
C THR A 221 -13.86 0.61 -19.82
N THR A 222 -15.13 0.61 -20.21
CA THR A 222 -15.78 -0.56 -20.83
C THR A 222 -15.87 -0.33 -22.32
N LYS A 223 -15.23 -1.20 -23.10
CA LYS A 223 -15.30 -1.21 -24.58
C LYS A 223 -16.21 -2.36 -25.02
N GLY A 224 -17.01 -2.17 -26.07
CA GLY A 224 -17.84 -3.23 -26.63
C GLY A 224 -18.32 -2.95 -28.05
N GLN A 225 -19.02 -3.92 -28.64
CA GLN A 225 -19.62 -3.81 -29.98
C GLN A 225 -21.11 -3.49 -29.85
N LEU A 226 -21.61 -2.63 -30.74
CA LEU A 226 -23.03 -2.29 -30.83
C LEU A 226 -23.75 -3.27 -31.76
N VAL A 227 -25.00 -3.58 -31.43
CA VAL A 227 -25.88 -4.38 -32.30
C VAL A 227 -26.14 -3.58 -33.59
N GLY A 228 -25.73 -4.13 -34.73
CA GLY A 228 -25.81 -3.46 -36.05
C GLY A 228 -24.48 -2.94 -36.61
N GLY A 229 -23.38 -3.12 -35.88
CA GLY A 229 -22.04 -2.68 -36.27
C GLY A 229 -21.64 -1.37 -35.59
N GLY A 230 -20.34 -1.23 -35.28
CA GLY A 230 -19.78 -0.10 -34.54
C GLY A 230 -19.36 -0.48 -33.11
N SER A 231 -18.51 0.34 -32.49
CA SER A 231 -18.03 0.14 -31.12
C SER A 231 -18.56 1.21 -30.18
N PHE A 232 -18.70 0.87 -28.89
CA PHE A 232 -18.94 1.83 -27.83
C PHE A 232 -17.79 1.81 -26.83
N VAL A 233 -17.56 2.98 -26.21
CA VAL A 233 -16.66 3.14 -25.07
C VAL A 233 -17.46 3.87 -23.99
N ARG A 234 -17.58 3.25 -22.82
CA ARG A 234 -18.17 3.86 -21.63
C ARG A 234 -17.09 4.04 -20.57
N THR A 235 -16.91 5.27 -20.16
CA THR A 235 -15.91 5.64 -19.16
C THR A 235 -16.61 6.06 -17.88
N TYR A 236 -16.11 5.59 -16.73
CA TYR A 236 -16.47 6.10 -15.41
C TYR A 236 -15.24 6.77 -14.80
N ASN A 237 -15.36 8.05 -14.48
CA ASN A 237 -14.27 8.88 -13.98
C ASN A 237 -14.72 9.65 -12.73
N ALA A 238 -13.75 9.95 -11.87
CA ALA A 238 -13.92 11.01 -10.89
C ALA A 238 -13.79 12.38 -11.57
N THR A 239 -14.33 13.43 -10.96
CA THR A 239 -14.18 14.81 -11.45
C THR A 239 -12.71 15.25 -11.44
N SER A 240 -11.95 14.81 -10.43
CA SER A 240 -10.51 15.01 -10.33
C SER A 240 -9.86 13.91 -9.48
N VAL A 241 -8.52 13.85 -9.47
CA VAL A 241 -7.79 12.96 -8.55
C VAL A 241 -8.05 13.33 -7.08
N ALA A 242 -8.24 14.62 -6.77
CA ALA A 242 -8.59 15.06 -5.42
C ALA A 242 -9.97 14.52 -4.99
N ASP A 243 -10.94 14.57 -5.90
CA ASP A 243 -12.29 14.03 -5.65
C ASP A 243 -12.25 12.50 -5.52
N LEU A 244 -11.36 11.82 -6.25
CA LEU A 244 -11.13 10.39 -6.11
C LEU A 244 -10.67 10.02 -4.69
N TYR A 245 -9.69 10.75 -4.13
CA TYR A 245 -9.28 10.52 -2.74
C TYR A 245 -10.42 10.73 -1.76
N LEU A 246 -11.18 11.83 -1.91
CA LEU A 246 -12.28 12.15 -1.00
C LEU A 246 -13.39 11.10 -1.06
N ALA A 247 -13.80 10.70 -2.27
CA ALA A 247 -14.79 9.64 -2.45
C ALA A 247 -14.30 8.30 -1.88
N GLY A 248 -13.01 8.02 -2.02
CA GLY A 248 -12.34 6.91 -1.36
C GLY A 248 -12.45 6.95 0.15
N ILE A 249 -12.16 8.10 0.77
CA ILE A 249 -12.23 8.25 2.22
C ILE A 249 -13.66 8.05 2.68
N ASP A 250 -14.61 8.72 2.02
CA ASP A 250 -16.03 8.58 2.34
C ASP A 250 -16.50 7.13 2.26
N ALA A 251 -15.99 6.37 1.28
CA ALA A 251 -16.25 4.95 1.13
C ALA A 251 -15.55 4.11 2.22
N SER A 252 -14.34 4.44 2.67
CA SER A 252 -13.60 3.64 3.67
C SER A 252 -14.02 3.88 5.11
N VAL A 253 -14.65 5.02 5.43
CA VAL A 253 -15.12 5.36 6.79
C VAL A 253 -16.62 5.69 6.82
N PRO A 254 -17.51 4.71 6.53
CA PRO A 254 -18.93 4.97 6.34
C PRO A 254 -19.64 5.52 7.60
N HIS A 255 -19.23 5.19 8.82
CA HIS A 255 -19.82 5.79 10.03
C HIS A 255 -19.41 7.26 10.19
N LEU A 256 -18.16 7.61 9.86
CA LEU A 256 -17.71 9.01 9.81
C LEU A 256 -18.55 9.80 8.77
N THR A 257 -18.75 9.20 7.59
CA THR A 257 -19.57 9.78 6.52
C THR A 257 -21.03 9.94 6.95
N ALA A 258 -21.58 8.97 7.69
CA ALA A 258 -22.94 9.03 8.22
C ALA A 258 -23.14 10.23 9.16
N ILE A 259 -22.17 10.54 10.03
CA ILE A 259 -22.20 11.73 10.90
C ILE A 259 -22.34 13.01 10.07
N ARG A 260 -21.57 13.13 8.97
CA ARG A 260 -21.67 14.28 8.05
C ARG A 260 -23.06 14.37 7.40
N LEU A 261 -23.61 13.23 6.95
CA LEU A 261 -24.93 13.19 6.31
C LEU A 261 -26.06 13.56 7.30
N MET A 262 -25.98 13.05 8.54
CA MET A 262 -26.93 13.41 9.61
C MET A 262 -26.85 14.90 9.95
N ALA A 263 -25.64 15.47 10.07
CA ALA A 263 -25.44 16.89 10.28
C ALA A 263 -26.05 17.73 9.14
N THR A 264 -25.86 17.28 7.90
CA THR A 264 -26.43 17.93 6.71
C THR A 264 -27.95 17.91 6.74
N ALA A 265 -28.56 16.76 7.05
CA ALA A 265 -30.01 16.63 7.17
C ALA A 265 -30.58 17.48 8.33
N GLY A 266 -29.81 17.64 9.41
CA GLY A 266 -30.13 18.52 10.53
C GLY A 266 -29.82 20.00 10.29
N ALA A 267 -29.30 20.37 9.13
CA ALA A 267 -28.84 21.73 8.79
C ALA A 267 -27.79 22.32 9.75
N ASP A 268 -27.01 21.47 10.43
CA ASP A 268 -25.89 21.88 11.28
C ASP A 268 -24.65 22.18 10.42
N ARG A 269 -24.47 23.46 10.09
CA ARG A 269 -23.37 23.91 9.23
C ARG A 269 -22.00 23.71 9.89
N ASP A 270 -21.88 23.93 11.19
CA ASP A 270 -20.59 23.89 11.89
C ASP A 270 -20.07 22.45 11.97
N LEU A 271 -20.96 21.49 12.22
CA LEU A 271 -20.62 20.07 12.19
C LEU A 271 -20.30 19.61 10.76
N VAL A 272 -21.08 20.01 9.76
CA VAL A 272 -20.79 19.69 8.34
C VAL A 272 -19.40 20.18 7.94
N GLU A 273 -19.08 21.46 8.19
CA GLU A 273 -17.77 22.03 7.86
C GLU A 273 -16.63 21.29 8.56
N SER A 274 -16.84 20.90 9.82
CA SER A 274 -15.85 20.15 10.58
C SER A 274 -15.60 18.76 10.00
N MET A 275 -16.65 18.03 9.64
CA MET A 275 -16.55 16.70 9.04
C MET A 275 -15.93 16.76 7.63
N VAL A 276 -16.27 17.78 6.83
CA VAL A 276 -15.62 18.04 5.53
C VAL A 276 -14.11 18.30 5.73
N ALA A 277 -13.74 19.12 6.71
CA ALA A 277 -12.33 19.38 7.01
C ALA A 277 -11.55 18.12 7.45
N ILE A 278 -12.20 17.20 8.17
CA ILE A 278 -11.62 15.90 8.52
C ILE A 278 -11.38 15.06 7.25
N GLY A 279 -12.42 14.88 6.42
CA GLY A 279 -12.31 14.11 5.17
C GLY A 279 -11.26 14.66 4.20
N LEU A 280 -11.16 15.99 4.05
CA LEU A 280 -10.13 16.63 3.22
C LEU A 280 -8.71 16.37 3.74
N ARG A 281 -8.51 16.36 5.07
CA ARG A 281 -7.20 16.05 5.66
C ARG A 281 -6.81 14.59 5.43
N LEU A 282 -7.74 13.65 5.65
CA LEU A 282 -7.50 12.24 5.36
C LEU A 282 -7.19 12.01 3.87
N SER A 283 -7.89 12.70 2.97
CA SER A 283 -7.62 12.66 1.53
C SER A 283 -6.22 13.15 1.18
N ARG A 284 -5.75 14.21 1.85
CA ARG A 284 -4.38 14.73 1.68
C ARG A 284 -3.33 13.80 2.27
N ALA A 285 -3.63 13.12 3.39
CA ALA A 285 -2.77 12.09 3.95
C ALA A 285 -2.61 10.92 2.96
N ALA A 286 -3.71 10.48 2.35
CA ALA A 286 -3.68 9.43 1.32
C ALA A 286 -2.83 9.83 0.10
N GLY A 287 -3.00 11.06 -0.38
CA GLY A 287 -2.16 11.60 -1.45
C GLY A 287 -0.67 11.69 -1.05
N ALA A 288 -0.37 11.93 0.22
CA ALA A 288 1.01 11.90 0.72
C ALA A 288 1.60 10.47 0.71
N VAL A 289 0.82 9.45 1.09
CA VAL A 289 1.21 8.03 0.96
C VAL A 289 1.52 7.67 -0.50
N ASP A 290 0.68 8.09 -1.45
CA ASP A 290 0.96 7.83 -2.86
C ASP A 290 2.24 8.55 -3.34
N HIS A 291 2.47 9.81 -2.95
CA HIS A 291 3.74 10.47 -3.30
C HIS A 291 4.96 9.73 -2.73
N LEU A 292 4.85 9.18 -1.52
CA LEU A 292 5.90 8.36 -0.90
C LEU A 292 6.16 7.10 -1.73
N LEU A 293 5.13 6.31 -2.04
CA LEU A 293 5.28 5.08 -2.83
C LEU A 293 5.82 5.36 -4.24
N ALA A 294 5.39 6.46 -4.86
CA ALA A 294 5.89 6.89 -6.17
C ALA A 294 7.38 7.26 -6.12
N ALA A 295 7.82 7.97 -5.07
CA ALA A 295 9.23 8.30 -4.87
C ALA A 295 10.09 7.03 -4.75
N LEU A 296 9.62 6.05 -3.96
CA LEU A 296 10.30 4.76 -3.77
C LEU A 296 10.31 3.88 -5.01
N SER A 297 9.46 4.13 -6.01
CA SER A 297 9.40 3.37 -7.26
C SER A 297 10.46 3.79 -8.28
N ASN A 298 11.25 4.82 -8.00
CA ASN A 298 12.24 5.35 -8.93
C ASN A 298 13.60 4.62 -8.82
N GLY A 299 14.21 4.29 -9.96
CA GLY A 299 15.55 3.66 -10.02
C GLY A 299 16.67 4.52 -9.41
N THR A 300 17.59 3.90 -8.67
CA THR A 300 18.78 4.57 -8.11
C THR A 300 20.05 4.20 -8.87
N SER A 301 20.55 5.09 -9.72
CA SER A 301 21.82 4.86 -10.44
C SER A 301 23.01 5.62 -9.84
N SER A 302 22.78 6.50 -8.85
CA SER A 302 23.83 7.27 -8.17
C SER A 302 23.46 7.53 -6.71
N GLU A 303 24.45 7.78 -5.86
CA GLU A 303 24.25 8.18 -4.46
C GLU A 303 23.38 9.45 -4.33
N MET A 304 23.58 10.42 -5.24
CA MET A 304 22.75 11.63 -5.28
C MET A 304 21.27 11.29 -5.45
N HIS A 305 20.92 10.41 -6.40
CA HIS A 305 19.54 9.98 -6.58
C HIS A 305 18.98 9.19 -5.39
N ARG A 306 19.83 8.44 -4.67
CA ARG A 306 19.43 7.74 -3.44
C ARG A 306 19.05 8.71 -2.34
N SER A 307 19.84 9.78 -2.16
CA SER A 307 19.59 10.85 -1.19
C SER A 307 18.33 11.65 -1.54
N ASP A 308 18.16 12.04 -2.80
CA ASP A 308 16.97 12.79 -3.25
C ASP A 308 15.69 11.96 -3.02
N MET A 309 15.75 10.65 -3.29
CA MET A 309 14.63 9.75 -3.04
C MET A 309 14.29 9.65 -1.56
N SER A 310 15.28 9.40 -0.69
CA SER A 310 15.03 9.25 0.75
C SER A 310 14.46 10.53 1.34
N GLU A 311 14.94 11.70 0.91
CA GLU A 311 14.41 12.99 1.33
C GLU A 311 12.97 13.21 0.84
N THR A 312 12.69 12.91 -0.45
CA THR A 312 11.33 13.02 -1.00
C THR A 312 10.34 12.10 -0.27
N ALA A 313 10.77 10.88 0.06
CA ALA A 313 9.97 9.93 0.82
C ALA A 313 9.75 10.40 2.27
N ALA A 314 10.78 10.95 2.92
CA ALA A 314 10.68 11.52 4.27
C ALA A 314 9.72 12.72 4.31
N GLU A 315 9.83 13.67 3.37
CA GLU A 315 8.92 14.82 3.27
C GLU A 315 7.46 14.36 3.05
N ALA A 316 7.25 13.33 2.23
CA ALA A 316 5.93 12.75 2.04
C ALA A 316 5.36 12.13 3.32
N LEU A 317 6.19 11.42 4.10
CA LEU A 317 5.79 10.89 5.41
C LEU A 317 5.42 12.02 6.39
N ASP A 318 6.23 13.08 6.47
CA ASP A 318 5.98 14.21 7.35
C ASP A 318 4.63 14.87 7.05
N ARG A 319 4.32 15.06 5.76
CA ARG A 319 3.01 15.57 5.31
C ARG A 319 1.89 14.61 5.69
N MET A 320 2.08 13.30 5.54
CA MET A 320 1.08 12.30 5.94
C MET A 320 0.79 12.41 7.44
N LEU A 321 1.81 12.37 8.31
CA LEU A 321 1.67 12.46 9.76
C LEU A 321 0.99 13.76 10.18
N LEU A 322 1.36 14.89 9.55
CA LEU A 322 0.72 16.19 9.77
C LEU A 322 -0.79 16.13 9.51
N TYR A 323 -1.20 15.58 8.38
CA TYR A 323 -2.61 15.52 8.01
C TYR A 323 -3.41 14.54 8.87
N LEU A 324 -2.83 13.40 9.24
CA LEU A 324 -3.46 12.43 10.15
C LEU A 324 -3.69 13.03 11.55
N CYS A 325 -2.65 13.63 12.15
CA CYS A 325 -2.80 14.36 13.42
C CYS A 325 -3.84 15.47 13.32
N ALA A 326 -3.83 16.26 12.25
CA ALA A 326 -4.80 17.35 12.10
C ALA A 326 -6.24 16.86 11.95
N ALA A 327 -6.47 15.69 11.35
CA ALA A 327 -7.79 15.06 11.27
C ALA A 327 -8.25 14.60 12.66
N MET A 328 -7.39 13.85 13.37
CA MET A 328 -7.65 13.34 14.72
C MET A 328 -7.88 14.47 15.75
N ASP A 329 -7.08 15.54 15.69
CA ASP A 329 -7.23 16.72 16.55
C ASP A 329 -8.56 17.43 16.32
N ARG A 330 -8.98 17.56 15.05
CA ARG A 330 -10.28 18.16 14.76
C ARG A 330 -11.40 17.26 15.26
N TYR A 331 -11.28 15.96 15.10
CA TYR A 331 -12.33 15.05 15.50
C TYR A 331 -12.49 14.98 17.03
N ALA A 332 -11.41 15.03 17.80
CA ALA A 332 -11.48 15.19 19.26
C ALA A 332 -12.28 16.44 19.67
N ARG A 333 -11.97 17.60 19.06
CA ARG A 333 -12.67 18.88 19.34
C ARG A 333 -14.15 18.84 18.95
N VAL A 334 -14.46 18.23 17.82
CA VAL A 334 -15.85 18.01 17.38
C VAL A 334 -16.56 17.14 18.40
N THR A 335 -15.96 16.03 18.82
CA THR A 335 -16.57 15.09 19.78
C THR A 335 -16.91 15.76 21.11
N ARG A 336 -16.02 16.61 21.62
CA ARG A 336 -16.32 17.42 22.82
C ARG A 336 -17.54 18.33 22.62
N THR A 337 -17.66 18.95 21.45
CA THR A 337 -18.81 19.79 21.07
C THR A 337 -20.10 18.96 20.90
N LEU A 338 -19.99 17.70 20.48
CA LEU A 338 -21.15 16.80 20.46
C LEU A 338 -21.67 16.52 21.87
N PHE A 339 -20.80 16.43 22.88
CA PHE A 339 -21.19 16.26 24.27
C PHE A 339 -21.68 17.54 24.95
N ASP A 340 -21.27 18.71 24.45
CA ASP A 340 -21.69 20.02 24.95
C ASP A 340 -21.73 21.03 23.80
N THR A 341 -22.93 21.27 23.28
CA THR A 341 -23.15 22.14 22.12
C THR A 341 -22.91 23.63 22.41
N SER A 342 -22.64 24.00 23.66
CA SER A 342 -22.25 25.38 24.01
C SER A 342 -20.78 25.67 23.70
N LEU A 343 -19.98 24.63 23.48
CA LEU A 343 -18.55 24.77 23.22
C LEU A 343 -18.29 25.13 21.76
N ASN A 344 -17.22 25.89 21.52
CA ASN A 344 -16.73 26.19 20.17
C ASN A 344 -15.53 25.28 19.84
N PRO A 345 -15.57 24.46 18.77
CA PRO A 345 -14.49 23.52 18.43
C PRO A 345 -13.14 24.20 18.12
N ASP A 346 -13.14 25.45 17.66
CA ASP A 346 -11.90 26.19 17.32
C ASP A 346 -11.15 26.68 18.56
N LYS A 347 -11.85 26.83 19.69
CA LYS A 347 -11.26 27.29 20.96
C LYS A 347 -10.80 26.13 21.85
N GLN A 348 -11.05 24.90 21.43
CA GLN A 348 -10.74 23.70 22.20
C GLN A 348 -9.37 23.13 21.85
N ARG A 349 -8.76 22.47 22.84
CA ARG A 349 -7.60 21.59 22.64
C ARG A 349 -8.05 20.16 22.86
N GLY A 350 -7.57 19.23 22.05
CA GLY A 350 -7.86 17.80 22.17
C GLY A 350 -7.26 17.06 20.99
N SER A 351 -6.85 15.82 21.21
CA SER A 351 -6.29 14.97 20.17
C SER A 351 -6.67 13.52 20.40
N LEU A 352 -7.14 12.84 19.35
CA LEU A 352 -7.40 11.40 19.41
C LEU A 352 -6.11 10.56 19.37
N THR A 353 -4.94 11.18 19.28
CA THR A 353 -3.65 10.50 19.53
C THR A 353 -3.36 10.35 21.04
N SER A 354 -4.18 10.96 21.90
CA SER A 354 -4.05 10.87 23.35
C SER A 354 -4.93 9.76 23.91
N VAL A 355 -4.31 8.81 24.61
CA VAL A 355 -5.02 7.73 25.32
C VAL A 355 -5.98 8.30 26.38
N ASP A 356 -5.57 9.36 27.07
CA ASP A 356 -6.41 10.02 28.09
C ASP A 356 -7.65 10.68 27.48
N GLU A 357 -7.50 11.30 26.31
CA GLU A 357 -8.64 11.87 25.57
C GLU A 357 -9.64 10.78 25.17
N LEU A 358 -9.14 9.67 24.61
CA LEU A 358 -9.98 8.54 24.22
C LEU A 358 -10.73 7.96 25.43
N ARG A 359 -10.02 7.68 26.53
CA ARG A 359 -10.63 7.17 27.77
C ARG A 359 -11.65 8.14 28.35
N SER A 360 -11.40 9.45 28.25
CA SER A 360 -12.36 10.48 28.66
C SER A 360 -13.65 10.44 27.82
N VAL A 361 -13.54 10.19 26.52
CA VAL A 361 -14.70 10.01 25.63
C VAL A 361 -15.44 8.72 25.95
N ILE A 362 -14.76 7.58 26.02
CA ILE A 362 -15.35 6.27 26.35
C ILE A 362 -16.11 6.34 27.69
N GLY A 363 -15.51 6.98 28.71
CA GLY A 363 -16.12 7.13 30.04
C GLY A 363 -17.42 7.96 30.09
N LYS A 364 -17.85 8.55 28.97
CA LYS A 364 -19.15 9.26 28.84
C LYS A 364 -20.27 8.39 28.26
N PHE A 365 -19.98 7.16 27.85
CA PHE A 365 -20.96 6.19 27.37
C PHE A 365 -21.27 5.11 28.41
N GLU A 366 -22.40 4.43 28.25
CA GLU A 366 -22.74 3.22 29.02
C GLU A 366 -21.67 2.14 28.78
N PRO A 367 -21.42 1.25 29.77
CA PRO A 367 -20.43 0.18 29.61
C PRO A 367 -20.71 -0.67 28.37
N THR A 368 -19.73 -0.70 27.47
CA THR A 368 -19.77 -1.42 26.19
C THR A 368 -18.35 -1.91 25.87
N ASP A 369 -18.21 -2.82 24.93
CA ASP A 369 -16.88 -3.28 24.51
C ASP A 369 -16.16 -2.19 23.70
N SER A 370 -15.03 -1.70 24.21
CA SER A 370 -14.16 -0.72 23.57
C SER A 370 -12.79 -1.31 23.19
N SER A 371 -12.61 -2.63 23.29
CA SER A 371 -11.30 -3.28 23.14
C SER A 371 -10.65 -3.05 21.77
N GLU A 372 -11.42 -3.14 20.68
CA GLU A 372 -10.93 -2.85 19.33
C GLU A 372 -10.53 -1.37 19.17
N LEU A 373 -11.38 -0.46 19.65
CA LEU A 373 -11.12 0.98 19.61
C LEU A 373 -9.85 1.37 20.38
N GLU A 374 -9.66 0.79 21.57
CA GLU A 374 -8.47 0.98 22.38
C GLU A 374 -7.22 0.37 21.72
N SER A 375 -7.35 -0.82 21.11
CA SER A 375 -6.27 -1.45 20.35
C SER A 375 -5.80 -0.59 19.18
N LEU A 376 -6.75 -0.06 18.38
CA LEU A 376 -6.47 0.82 17.25
C LEU A 376 -5.83 2.15 17.69
N SER A 377 -6.17 2.64 18.88
CA SER A 377 -5.60 3.88 19.43
C SER A 377 -4.08 3.81 19.65
N SER A 378 -3.50 2.62 19.78
CA SER A 378 -2.04 2.45 19.88
C SER A 378 -1.31 2.98 18.65
N TYR A 379 -1.84 2.80 17.44
CA TYR A 379 -1.26 3.38 16.23
C TYR A 379 -1.45 4.89 16.16
N ALA A 380 -2.60 5.41 16.61
CA ALA A 380 -2.84 6.85 16.72
C ALA A 380 -1.83 7.52 17.68
N TRP A 381 -1.51 6.85 18.79
CA TRP A 381 -0.47 7.30 19.71
C TRP A 381 0.90 7.37 19.03
N VAL A 382 1.30 6.30 18.31
CA VAL A 382 2.56 6.26 17.54
C VAL A 382 2.65 7.42 16.55
N ILE A 383 1.58 7.71 15.81
CA ILE A 383 1.51 8.86 14.88
C ILE A 383 1.76 10.17 15.62
N GLY A 384 1.13 10.34 16.79
CA GLY A 384 1.34 11.51 17.65
C GLY A 384 2.80 11.68 18.08
N GLN A 385 3.48 10.60 18.47
CA GLN A 385 4.88 10.63 18.89
C GLN A 385 5.83 10.95 17.73
N LEU A 386 5.68 10.26 16.59
CA LEU A 386 6.46 10.54 15.39
C LEU A 386 6.32 11.99 14.94
N ARG A 387 5.08 12.50 14.88
CA ARG A 387 4.81 13.88 14.53
C ARG A 387 5.47 14.85 15.52
N ASN A 388 5.38 14.59 16.82
CA ASN A 388 6.02 15.45 17.83
C ASN A 388 7.55 15.42 17.72
N ARG A 389 8.13 14.28 17.35
CA ARG A 389 9.58 14.16 17.13
C ARG A 389 10.03 15.03 15.97
N ILE A 390 9.31 15.03 14.85
CA ILE A 390 9.60 15.86 13.66
C ILE A 390 9.62 17.36 13.99
N HIS A 391 8.78 17.82 14.93
CA HIS A 391 8.83 19.22 15.40
C HIS A 391 10.15 19.59 16.07
N ALA A 392 10.85 18.62 16.64
CA ALA A 392 12.13 18.84 17.31
C ALA A 392 13.32 18.60 16.38
N ILE A 393 13.36 17.44 15.71
CA ILE A 393 14.46 17.00 14.84
C ILE A 393 13.86 16.16 13.70
N PRO A 394 14.31 16.34 12.43
CA PRO A 394 13.91 15.47 11.33
C PRO A 394 14.16 14.00 11.63
N LEU A 395 13.27 13.12 11.16
CA LEU A 395 13.47 11.68 11.26
C LEU A 395 14.59 11.26 10.32
N ASP A 396 15.60 10.59 10.87
CA ASP A 396 16.72 10.07 10.09
C ASP A 396 16.24 8.97 9.14
N THR A 397 16.20 9.30 7.84
CA THR A 397 15.63 8.45 6.79
C THR A 397 16.72 8.10 5.78
N GLN A 398 17.12 6.83 5.75
CA GLN A 398 18.25 6.38 4.95
C GLN A 398 17.97 5.03 4.30
N HIS A 399 18.82 4.67 3.34
CA HIS A 399 18.80 3.33 2.76
C HIS A 399 19.46 2.34 3.73
N GLN A 400 18.72 1.31 4.10
CA GLN A 400 19.16 0.24 4.99
C GLN A 400 19.11 -1.10 4.28
N LEU A 401 19.99 -2.02 4.65
CA LEU A 401 19.92 -3.39 4.18
C LEU A 401 18.56 -3.99 4.60
N SER A 402 17.81 -4.47 3.62
CA SER A 402 16.49 -5.07 3.87
C SER A 402 16.58 -6.55 4.26
N ARG A 403 17.77 -7.15 4.06
CA ARG A 403 18.11 -8.55 4.33
C ARG A 403 19.57 -8.59 4.77
N SER A 404 19.96 -9.58 5.58
CA SER A 404 21.37 -9.79 5.97
C SER A 404 22.24 -10.38 4.86
N TYR A 405 21.64 -10.73 3.73
CA TYR A 405 22.32 -11.26 2.57
C TYR A 405 21.98 -10.44 1.31
N GLY A 406 22.87 -10.53 0.33
CA GLY A 406 22.77 -9.73 -0.90
C GLY A 406 23.02 -8.25 -0.64
N SER A 407 22.60 -7.42 -1.60
CA SER A 407 22.80 -5.96 -1.57
C SER A 407 21.48 -5.18 -1.67
N SER A 408 20.34 -5.86 -1.45
CA SER A 408 19.04 -5.21 -1.48
C SER A 408 18.93 -4.22 -0.34
N THR A 409 18.47 -3.01 -0.66
CA THR A 409 18.29 -1.93 0.30
C THR A 409 16.90 -1.36 0.18
N THR A 410 16.35 -0.90 1.30
CA THR A 410 15.09 -0.17 1.37
C THR A 410 15.27 1.15 2.06
N VAL A 411 14.38 2.10 1.81
CA VAL A 411 14.34 3.35 2.57
C VAL A 411 13.65 3.06 3.90
N ALA A 412 14.33 3.38 4.99
CA ALA A 412 13.88 3.12 6.34
C ALA A 412 14.14 4.32 7.25
N ILE A 413 13.35 4.40 8.31
CA ILE A 413 13.51 5.40 9.36
C ILE A 413 14.27 4.79 10.52
N THR A 414 15.29 5.49 11.02
CA THR A 414 15.99 5.11 12.24
C THR A 414 15.11 5.35 13.47
N LEU A 415 14.84 4.27 14.21
CA LEU A 415 14.08 4.30 15.47
C LEU A 415 14.98 4.26 16.71
N ASN A 416 16.29 4.04 16.54
CA ASN A 416 17.26 4.06 17.64
C ASN A 416 17.16 5.35 18.45
N GLY A 417 17.03 5.22 19.78
CA GLY A 417 16.96 6.35 20.70
C GLY A 417 15.62 7.09 20.69
N LEU A 418 14.59 6.54 20.04
CA LEU A 418 13.21 6.98 20.22
C LEU A 418 12.57 6.12 21.33
N GLU A 419 12.57 6.67 22.56
CA GLU A 419 12.03 5.99 23.75
C GLU A 419 10.59 5.49 23.53
N GLU A 420 9.82 6.18 22.68
CA GLU A 420 8.43 5.86 22.37
C GLU A 420 8.25 4.54 21.59
N PHE A 421 9.29 4.08 20.91
CA PHE A 421 9.31 2.81 20.17
C PHE A 421 10.04 1.70 20.93
N GLU A 422 10.53 1.98 22.14
CA GLU A 422 11.14 0.94 22.96
C GLU A 422 10.09 -0.09 23.39
N PRO A 423 10.40 -1.40 23.30
CA PRO A 423 9.52 -2.48 23.74
C PRO A 423 8.92 -2.34 25.14
N ALA A 424 9.58 -1.60 26.02
CA ALA A 424 9.14 -1.40 27.40
C ALA A 424 8.10 -0.27 27.56
N VAL A 425 7.99 0.63 26.59
CA VAL A 425 7.21 1.87 26.70
C VAL A 425 6.06 1.93 25.69
N THR A 426 6.23 1.32 24.52
CA THR A 426 5.23 1.36 23.46
C THR A 426 3.90 0.70 23.87
N PRO A 427 2.73 1.28 23.50
CA PRO A 427 1.43 0.66 23.74
C PRO A 427 1.09 -0.44 22.73
N LEU A 428 1.99 -0.73 21.78
CA LEU A 428 1.79 -1.77 20.77
C LEU A 428 1.96 -3.16 21.38
N ASN A 429 1.15 -4.11 20.93
CA ASN A 429 1.46 -5.53 21.12
C ASN A 429 2.41 -6.03 20.01
N GLN A 430 2.83 -7.30 20.08
CA GLN A 430 3.79 -7.87 19.13
C GLN A 430 3.30 -7.84 17.68
N ASP A 431 2.05 -8.24 17.42
CA ASP A 431 1.48 -8.24 16.07
C ASP A 431 1.43 -6.81 15.50
N GLN A 432 1.04 -5.85 16.34
CA GLN A 432 1.00 -4.44 15.95
C GLN A 432 2.38 -3.88 15.64
N LEU A 433 3.39 -4.25 16.44
CA LEU A 433 4.78 -3.84 16.20
C LEU A 433 5.31 -4.45 14.89
N ASP A 434 5.05 -5.73 14.65
CA ASP A 434 5.49 -6.44 13.45
C ASP A 434 4.88 -5.82 12.18
N ARG A 435 3.61 -5.41 12.22
CA ARG A 435 2.91 -4.72 11.12
C ARG A 435 3.49 -3.35 10.77
N LEU A 436 4.26 -2.72 11.66
CA LEU A 436 4.99 -1.49 11.34
C LEU A 436 6.24 -1.74 10.49
N GLY A 437 6.59 -3.00 10.24
CA GLY A 437 7.74 -3.38 9.42
C GLY A 437 9.05 -2.99 10.07
N VAL A 438 9.19 -3.24 11.37
CA VAL A 438 10.40 -2.92 12.14
C VAL A 438 11.41 -4.07 12.16
N TRP A 439 12.71 -3.76 12.18
CA TRP A 439 13.78 -4.75 12.35
C TRP A 439 15.08 -4.10 12.82
N LYS A 440 16.06 -4.93 13.20
CA LYS A 440 17.44 -4.51 13.41
C LYS A 440 18.22 -4.70 12.11
N ALA A 441 18.42 -3.60 11.38
CA ALA A 441 19.20 -3.57 10.15
C ALA A 441 20.69 -3.76 10.44
N GLN A 442 21.33 -4.67 9.71
CA GLN A 442 22.79 -4.79 9.73
C GLN A 442 23.43 -3.60 9.00
N SER A 443 24.58 -3.13 9.49
CA SER A 443 25.36 -2.14 8.77
C SER A 443 26.05 -2.79 7.56
N SER A 444 26.19 -2.04 6.47
CA SER A 444 27.06 -2.42 5.36
C SER A 444 28.54 -2.49 5.78
N ASN A 445 28.89 -1.89 6.91
CA ASN A 445 30.18 -2.07 7.56
C ASN A 445 30.05 -3.11 8.70
N PRO A 446 30.73 -4.28 8.61
CA PRO A 446 30.59 -5.38 9.56
C PRO A 446 31.10 -5.05 10.98
N PHE A 447 31.80 -3.92 11.16
CA PHE A 447 32.29 -3.47 12.46
C PHE A 447 31.37 -2.46 13.16
N GLN A 448 30.28 -2.05 12.51
CA GLN A 448 29.29 -1.15 13.09
C GLN A 448 28.11 -1.93 13.68
N PRO A 449 27.49 -1.42 14.77
CA PRO A 449 26.34 -2.07 15.38
C PRO A 449 25.12 -2.04 14.45
N SER A 450 24.22 -3.01 14.64
CA SER A 450 22.91 -3.00 14.01
C SER A 450 22.08 -1.80 14.45
N THR A 451 21.21 -1.30 13.57
CA THR A 451 20.35 -0.15 13.84
C THR A 451 18.88 -0.57 13.85
N TYR A 452 18.12 -0.17 14.87
CA TYR A 452 16.68 -0.40 14.91
C TYR A 452 15.98 0.57 13.97
N VAL A 453 15.23 0.03 13.00
CA VAL A 453 14.63 0.79 11.90
C VAL A 453 13.22 0.32 11.59
N ALA A 454 12.47 1.14 10.85
CA ALA A 454 11.17 0.79 10.26
C ALA A 454 11.14 1.06 8.75
N ASP A 455 10.56 0.16 7.97
CA ASP A 455 10.45 0.29 6.52
C ASP A 455 9.44 1.38 6.20
N ILE A 456 9.86 2.42 5.48
CA ILE A 456 9.05 3.65 5.39
C ILE A 456 7.72 3.42 4.64
N ALA A 457 7.71 2.53 3.64
CA ALA A 457 6.50 2.19 2.90
C ALA A 457 5.52 1.42 3.79
N THR A 458 6.03 0.42 4.52
CA THR A 458 5.24 -0.39 5.45
C THR A 458 4.69 0.45 6.58
N LEU A 459 5.52 1.25 7.23
CA LEU A 459 5.12 2.17 8.29
C LEU A 459 4.03 3.14 7.82
N ALA A 460 4.25 3.82 6.69
CA ALA A 460 3.31 4.83 6.19
C ALA A 460 1.95 4.23 5.84
N THR A 461 1.95 3.11 5.11
CA THR A 461 0.71 2.45 4.69
C THR A 461 -0.06 1.87 5.88
N THR A 462 0.62 1.19 6.81
CA THR A 462 0.00 0.67 8.04
C THR A 462 -0.60 1.80 8.88
N LEU A 463 0.17 2.85 9.19
CA LEU A 463 -0.34 3.96 10.02
C LEU A 463 -1.53 4.68 9.38
N PHE A 464 -1.51 4.88 8.05
CA PHE A 464 -2.64 5.47 7.34
C PHE A 464 -3.89 4.58 7.42
N MET A 465 -3.77 3.29 7.10
CA MET A 465 -4.90 2.35 7.10
C MET A 465 -5.49 2.16 8.50
N GLU A 466 -4.65 1.96 9.51
CA GLU A 466 -5.10 1.79 10.89
C GLU A 466 -5.71 3.08 11.44
N THR A 467 -5.32 4.27 10.95
CA THR A 467 -6.03 5.51 11.27
C THR A 467 -7.44 5.54 10.67
N LEU A 468 -7.63 5.07 9.43
CA LEU A 468 -8.98 4.98 8.86
C LEU A 468 -9.86 4.02 9.67
N ARG A 469 -9.33 2.85 10.04
CA ARG A 469 -10.03 1.90 10.91
C ARG A 469 -10.34 2.50 12.28
N TYR A 470 -9.38 3.20 12.88
CA TYR A 470 -9.58 3.88 14.17
C TYR A 470 -10.69 4.92 14.09
N LEU A 471 -10.69 5.78 13.07
CA LEU A 471 -11.71 6.82 12.94
C LEU A 471 -13.08 6.26 12.56
N GLU A 472 -13.12 5.16 11.82
CA GLU A 472 -14.35 4.43 11.55
C GLU A 472 -14.93 3.85 12.84
N GLU A 473 -14.13 3.10 13.60
CA GLU A 473 -14.58 2.48 14.85
C GLU A 473 -14.94 3.53 15.90
N PHE A 474 -14.19 4.64 15.97
CA PHE A 474 -14.53 5.76 16.84
C PHE A 474 -15.87 6.40 16.45
N SER A 475 -16.16 6.52 15.15
CA SER A 475 -17.43 7.05 14.65
C SER A 475 -18.59 6.10 14.91
N HIS A 476 -18.37 4.80 14.69
CA HIS A 476 -19.29 3.72 15.05
C HIS A 476 -19.63 3.79 16.53
N PHE A 477 -18.61 3.84 17.39
CA PHE A 477 -18.75 3.94 18.84
C PHE A 477 -19.59 5.15 19.26
N ILE A 478 -19.35 6.31 18.68
CA ILE A 478 -20.07 7.56 18.99
C ILE A 478 -21.57 7.47 18.71
N ILE A 479 -21.97 6.87 17.58
CA ILE A 479 -23.38 6.89 17.14
C ILE A 479 -24.17 5.67 17.60
N ARG A 480 -23.49 4.56 17.94
CA ARG A 480 -24.12 3.28 18.35
C ARG A 480 -24.16 3.03 19.84
N ASN A 481 -23.51 3.84 20.67
CA ASN A 481 -23.54 3.64 22.12
C ASN A 481 -24.35 4.71 22.84
N LYS A 482 -25.03 4.31 23.92
CA LYS A 482 -25.83 5.22 24.74
C LYS A 482 -24.93 6.08 25.61
N THR A 483 -25.19 7.39 25.61
CA THR A 483 -24.49 8.30 26.50
C THR A 483 -25.00 8.15 27.94
N LEU A 484 -24.13 8.33 28.93
CA LEU A 484 -24.52 8.23 30.33
C LEU A 484 -25.51 9.33 30.73
N ALA A 485 -26.47 8.97 31.60
CA ALA A 485 -27.43 9.90 32.18
C ALA A 485 -26.78 11.03 32.99
N ARG A 486 -25.57 10.79 33.54
CA ARG A 486 -24.79 11.80 34.29
C ARG A 486 -24.24 12.94 33.43
N VAL A 487 -24.21 12.78 32.10
CA VAL A 487 -23.86 13.86 31.18
C VAL A 487 -25.11 14.72 30.99
N THR A 488 -25.17 15.84 31.71
CA THR A 488 -26.36 16.72 31.81
C THR A 488 -26.31 17.95 30.90
N THR A 489 -25.20 18.16 30.20
CA THR A 489 -25.04 19.21 29.18
C THR A 489 -25.99 19.00 27.99
N GLN A 490 -26.25 20.06 27.23
CA GLN A 490 -27.00 19.94 25.98
C GLN A 490 -26.15 19.16 24.95
N LYS A 491 -26.58 17.94 24.66
CA LYS A 491 -25.90 17.02 23.72
C LYS A 491 -26.41 17.25 22.30
N HIS A 492 -25.54 17.03 21.33
CA HIS A 492 -25.92 16.97 19.92
C HIS A 492 -26.71 15.68 19.64
N PRO A 493 -27.79 15.72 18.83
CA PRO A 493 -28.66 14.57 18.57
C PRO A 493 -28.00 13.39 17.85
N VAL A 494 -26.79 13.57 17.30
CA VAL A 494 -26.01 12.48 16.67
C VAL A 494 -25.43 11.51 17.70
N LEU A 495 -25.21 11.94 18.95
CA LEU A 495 -24.65 11.05 19.97
C LEU A 495 -25.64 9.91 20.30
N GLY A 496 -25.20 8.66 20.11
CA GLY A 496 -26.02 7.48 20.38
C GLY A 496 -27.31 7.40 19.56
N CYS A 497 -27.39 8.12 18.42
CA CYS A 497 -28.62 8.22 17.62
C CYS A 497 -29.10 6.87 17.06
N LEU A 498 -28.20 5.90 16.93
CA LEU A 498 -28.46 4.55 16.44
C LEU A 498 -28.28 3.48 17.52
N ALA A 499 -28.21 3.87 18.80
CA ALA A 499 -27.92 2.93 19.88
C ALA A 499 -29.01 1.87 20.10
N ASP A 500 -30.25 2.19 19.75
CA ASP A 500 -31.39 1.26 19.79
C ASP A 500 -31.73 0.67 18.41
N ASP A 501 -30.97 1.00 17.36
CA ASP A 501 -31.21 0.50 16.00
C ASP A 501 -30.34 -0.75 15.75
N PRO A 502 -30.92 -1.95 15.60
CA PRO A 502 -30.16 -3.18 15.37
C PRO A 502 -29.68 -3.32 13.92
N ARG A 503 -30.11 -2.43 13.00
CA ARG A 503 -29.78 -2.57 11.58
C ARG A 503 -28.30 -2.23 11.35
N PRO A 504 -27.58 -3.02 10.54
CA PRO A 504 -26.22 -2.68 10.12
C PRO A 504 -26.22 -1.43 9.25
N MET A 505 -25.04 -0.81 9.08
CA MET A 505 -24.87 0.21 8.05
C MET A 505 -25.25 -0.35 6.67
N PRO A 506 -25.82 0.47 5.76
CA PRO A 506 -26.09 0.05 4.40
C PRO A 506 -24.83 -0.52 3.73
N ALA A 507 -25.02 -1.55 2.90
CA ALA A 507 -23.95 -2.09 2.09
C ALA A 507 -23.39 -1.03 1.14
N ALA A 508 -22.09 -1.11 0.86
CA ALA A 508 -21.42 -0.15 -0.01
C ALA A 508 -22.03 -0.18 -1.42
N LEU A 509 -22.23 0.99 -2.00
CA LEU A 509 -22.71 1.13 -3.36
C LEU A 509 -21.64 0.66 -4.37
N PRO A 510 -22.02 0.27 -5.61
CA PRO A 510 -21.06 -0.23 -6.60
C PRO A 510 -19.90 0.74 -6.91
N ASN A 511 -20.15 2.05 -6.87
CA ASN A 511 -19.11 3.06 -7.04
C ASN A 511 -18.19 3.15 -5.81
N GLU A 512 -18.72 2.99 -4.60
CA GLU A 512 -17.92 2.95 -3.36
C GLU A 512 -16.98 1.74 -3.34
N LEU A 513 -17.47 0.58 -3.79
CA LEU A 513 -16.62 -0.61 -3.99
C LEU A 513 -15.52 -0.33 -5.00
N LEU A 514 -15.84 0.29 -6.14
CA LEU A 514 -14.83 0.64 -7.14
C LEU A 514 -13.79 1.63 -6.59
N TYR A 515 -14.18 2.62 -5.79
CA TYR A 515 -13.22 3.51 -5.14
C TYR A 515 -12.30 2.73 -4.21
N ARG A 516 -12.86 1.84 -3.37
CA ARG A 516 -12.09 0.99 -2.44
C ARG A 516 -11.10 0.09 -3.21
N GLU A 517 -11.54 -0.57 -4.28
CA GLU A 517 -10.70 -1.42 -5.14
C GLU A 517 -9.54 -0.64 -5.77
N MET A 518 -9.82 0.54 -6.35
CA MET A 518 -8.79 1.35 -7.03
C MET A 518 -7.79 1.97 -6.05
N LEU A 519 -8.18 2.19 -4.81
CA LEU A 519 -7.34 2.78 -3.78
C LEU A 519 -6.58 1.70 -2.98
N GLY A 520 -7.16 0.51 -2.82
CA GLY A 520 -6.57 -0.64 -2.14
C GLY A 520 -6.50 -0.52 -0.63
N TRP A 521 -7.18 0.46 -0.02
CA TRP A 521 -7.17 0.66 1.43
C TRP A 521 -7.98 -0.40 2.19
N ALA A 522 -8.87 -1.10 1.50
CA ALA A 522 -9.77 -2.09 2.09
C ALA A 522 -9.17 -3.51 2.21
N ASP A 523 -7.97 -3.75 1.67
CA ASP A 523 -7.40 -5.11 1.51
C ASP A 523 -6.56 -5.60 2.70
N PHE A 524 -6.60 -4.94 3.86
CA PHE A 524 -5.85 -5.37 5.04
C PHE A 524 -6.72 -5.34 6.30
N GLY A 525 -7.75 -6.21 6.28
CA GLY A 525 -8.53 -6.62 7.45
C GLY A 525 -8.30 -8.10 7.73
#